data_AF-A0A7S3VVS1-F1
#
_entry.id   AF-A0A7S3VVS1-F1
#
_cell.length_a   1.000
_cell.length_b   1.000
_cell.length_c   1.000
_cell.angle_alpha   90.00
_cell.angle_beta   90.00
_cell.angle_gamma   90.00
#
_symmetry.space_group_name_H-M   'P 1'
#
loop_
_entity.id
_entity.type
_entity.pdbx_description
1 polymer ?
#
loop_
_entity_poly.entity_id
_entity_poly.type
_entity_poly.pdbx_seq_one_letter_code
_entity_poly.pdbx_strand_id
1 'polypeptide(L)'
;KDFQVCGRLIGPAGEHMKRIVAEAPDAKIRIRGRGSKYREGPSNVESTDPLMLCVSAASAKSFETATKLVEDLLRAVQEDYRRFCRNHDLAAPVLFVRREKQ
;
A
#
# COMPACT_ATOMS: atom_id res chain seq x y z
N LYS A 1 11.01 -15.14 -9.94
CA LYS A 1 10.98 -14.33 -8.70
C LYS A 1 9.55 -13.88 -8.49
N ASP A 2 8.99 -14.10 -7.31
CA ASP A 2 7.61 -13.67 -7.02
C ASP A 2 7.49 -12.14 -6.98
N PHE A 3 6.30 -11.63 -7.29
CA PHE A 3 6.02 -10.20 -7.20
C PHE A 3 5.82 -9.79 -5.74
N GLN A 4 6.87 -9.30 -5.10
CA GLN A 4 6.86 -8.87 -3.70
C GLN A 4 6.14 -7.52 -3.53
N VAL A 5 4.80 -7.53 -3.47
CA VAL A 5 3.94 -6.32 -3.39
C VAL A 5 4.36 -5.41 -2.23
N CYS A 6 4.44 -5.92 -1.00
CA CYS A 6 4.78 -5.12 0.17
C CYS A 6 6.16 -4.46 0.05
N GLY A 7 7.15 -5.17 -0.51
CA GLY A 7 8.49 -4.61 -0.76
C GLY A 7 8.47 -3.46 -1.77
N ARG A 8 7.65 -3.56 -2.83
CA ARG A 8 7.46 -2.49 -3.81
C ARG A 8 6.68 -1.31 -3.24
N LEU A 9 5.70 -1.55 -2.37
CA LEU A 9 4.99 -0.49 -1.67
C LEU A 9 5.94 0.30 -0.77
N ILE A 10 6.77 -0.39 0.03
CA ILE A 10 7.75 0.26 0.91
C ILE A 10 8.84 0.99 0.11
N GLY A 11 9.27 0.41 -1.01
CA GLY A 11 10.36 0.90 -1.82
C GLY A 11 11.74 0.60 -1.21
N PRO A 12 12.83 0.84 -1.97
CA PRO A 12 14.19 0.65 -1.47
C PRO A 12 14.42 1.46 -0.19
N ALA A 13 14.88 0.82 0.88
CA ALA A 13 15.11 1.46 2.18
C ALA A 13 13.94 2.32 2.72
N GLY A 14 12.70 1.98 2.36
CA GLY A 14 11.50 2.71 2.79
C GLY A 14 11.28 4.06 2.11
N GLU A 15 11.90 4.30 0.95
CA GLU A 15 11.86 5.57 0.23
C GLU A 15 10.43 6.08 -0.01
N HIS A 16 9.51 5.21 -0.45
CA HIS A 16 8.14 5.62 -0.70
C HIS A 16 7.46 6.11 0.58
N MET A 17 7.65 5.40 1.70
CA MET A 17 7.07 5.79 2.99
C MET A 17 7.64 7.12 3.45
N LYS A 18 8.96 7.30 3.34
CA LYS A 18 9.64 8.55 3.70
C LYS A 18 9.15 9.73 2.87
N ARG A 19 9.00 9.54 1.56
CA ARG A 19 8.50 10.57 0.65
C ARG A 19 7.07 11.00 1.00
N ILE A 20 6.18 10.06 1.28
CA ILE A 20 4.79 10.40 1.63
C ILE A 20 4.74 11.17 2.96
N VAL A 21 5.52 10.74 3.96
CA VAL A 21 5.58 11.43 5.27
C VAL A 21 6.22 12.82 5.16
N ALA A 22 7.19 13.01 4.26
CA ALA A 22 7.80 14.32 4.00
C ALA A 22 6.80 15.32 3.40
N GLU A 23 5.94 14.87 2.48
CA GLU A 23 4.91 15.70 1.82
C GLU A 23 3.65 15.88 2.69
N ALA A 24 3.39 14.94 3.60
CA ALA A 24 2.27 14.96 4.53
C ALA A 24 2.77 14.80 5.98
N PRO A 25 3.22 15.91 6.61
CA PRO A 25 3.62 15.90 8.01
C PRO A 25 2.52 15.34 8.91
N ASP A 26 2.91 14.62 9.95
CA ASP A 26 2.02 13.96 10.91
C ASP A 26 1.12 12.86 10.33
N ALA A 27 1.31 12.46 9.07
CA ALA A 27 0.69 11.28 8.51
C ALA A 27 1.43 9.99 8.94
N LYS A 28 0.67 8.94 9.22
CA LYS A 28 1.13 7.58 9.51
C LYS A 28 0.49 6.63 8.53
N ILE A 29 1.31 5.77 7.94
CA ILE A 29 0.90 4.80 6.93
C ILE A 29 1.24 3.40 7.45
N ARG A 30 0.31 2.46 7.34
CA ARG A 30 0.48 1.07 7.76
C ARG A 30 0.01 0.12 6.67
N ILE A 31 0.74 -0.96 6.47
CA ILE A 31 0.32 -2.06 5.59
C ILE A 31 -0.41 -3.09 6.46
N ARG A 32 -1.63 -3.48 6.05
CA ARG A 32 -2.48 -4.45 6.77
C ARG A 32 -3.13 -5.44 5.80
N GLY A 33 -3.82 -6.43 6.35
CA GLY A 33 -4.51 -7.47 5.61
C GLY A 33 -3.60 -8.64 5.21
N ARG A 34 -4.16 -9.57 4.47
CA ARG A 34 -3.50 -10.83 4.10
C ARG A 34 -2.21 -10.61 3.34
N GLY A 35 -1.13 -11.26 3.78
CA GLY A 35 0.20 -11.17 3.16
C GLY A 35 1.00 -9.92 3.53
N SER A 36 0.47 -9.07 4.43
CA SER A 36 1.19 -7.88 4.93
C SER A 36 2.29 -8.21 5.95
N LYS A 37 2.26 -9.40 6.58
CA LYS A 37 3.06 -9.76 7.76
C LYS A 37 2.78 -8.90 9.00
N TYR A 38 1.77 -8.03 8.94
CA TYR A 38 1.32 -7.24 10.07
C TYR A 38 0.33 -8.05 10.88
N ARG A 39 0.73 -8.44 12.09
CA ARG A 39 -0.11 -9.19 13.03
C ARG A 39 -0.82 -8.22 13.96
N GLU A 40 -2.11 -8.43 14.16
CA GLU A 40 -2.96 -7.59 15.00
C GLU A 40 -3.97 -8.41 15.81
N GLY A 41 -4.62 -7.75 16.76
CA GLY A 41 -5.59 -8.37 17.66
C GLY A 41 -4.98 -9.24 18.77
N PRO A 42 -5.82 -9.73 19.70
CA PRO A 42 -5.38 -10.53 20.84
C PRO A 42 -4.76 -11.89 20.43
N SER A 43 -5.14 -12.41 19.27
CA SER A 43 -4.60 -13.65 18.70
C SER A 43 -3.27 -13.46 17.94
N ASN A 44 -2.81 -12.22 17.74
CA ASN A 44 -1.56 -11.90 17.05
C ASN A 44 -1.46 -12.55 15.66
N VAL A 45 -2.53 -12.43 14.87
CA VAL A 45 -2.64 -12.97 13.50
C VAL A 45 -2.79 -11.85 12.49
N GLU A 46 -2.48 -12.09 11.22
CA GLU A 46 -2.83 -11.13 10.16
C GLU A 46 -4.35 -10.99 10.04
N SER A 47 -4.82 -9.80 9.65
CA SER A 47 -6.23 -9.64 9.29
C SER A 47 -6.59 -10.52 8.09
N THR A 48 -7.82 -11.04 8.10
CA THR A 48 -8.43 -11.77 6.99
C THR A 48 -8.85 -10.85 5.83
N ASP A 49 -8.82 -9.53 6.04
CA ASP A 49 -9.11 -8.49 5.04
C ASP A 49 -8.11 -8.52 3.87
N PRO A 50 -8.50 -8.03 2.69
CA PRO A 50 -7.57 -7.81 1.58
C PRO A 50 -6.38 -6.94 1.97
N LEU A 51 -5.23 -7.13 1.30
CA LEU A 51 -4.05 -6.28 1.50
C LEU A 51 -4.40 -4.80 1.28
N MET A 52 -4.14 -3.97 2.29
CA MET A 52 -4.56 -2.57 2.33
C MET A 52 -3.48 -1.65 2.92
N LEU A 53 -3.54 -0.37 2.55
CA LEU A 53 -2.76 0.70 3.17
C LEU A 53 -3.68 1.57 4.03
N CYS A 54 -3.43 1.58 5.33
CA CYS A 54 -4.15 2.44 6.27
C CYS A 54 -3.39 3.75 6.44
N VAL A 55 -4.07 4.86 6.17
CA VAL A 55 -3.55 6.21 6.37
C VAL A 55 -4.25 6.85 7.56
N SER A 56 -3.51 7.54 8.41
CA SER A 56 -4.05 8.36 9.50
C SER A 56 -3.20 9.62 9.64
N ALA A 57 -3.78 10.79 9.88
CA ALA A 57 -3.01 12.01 10.09
C ALA A 57 -3.68 12.92 11.12
N ALA A 58 -2.90 13.80 11.74
CA ALA A 58 -3.41 14.78 12.70
C ALA A 58 -4.20 15.93 12.04
N SER A 59 -3.92 16.23 10.77
CA SER A 59 -4.59 17.29 10.01
C SER A 59 -5.33 16.74 8.79
N ALA A 60 -6.48 17.33 8.46
CA ALA A 60 -7.24 16.97 7.25
C ALA A 60 -6.42 17.19 5.96
N LYS A 61 -5.62 18.26 5.92
CA LYS A 61 -4.73 18.54 4.78
C LYS A 61 -3.69 17.44 4.60
N SER A 62 -2.99 17.06 5.68
CA SER A 62 -2.01 15.96 5.63
C SER A 62 -2.68 14.62 5.27
N PHE A 63 -3.88 14.36 5.79
CA PHE A 63 -4.62 13.15 5.48
C PHE A 63 -4.95 13.05 3.98
N GLU A 64 -5.48 14.12 3.38
CA GLU A 64 -5.79 14.15 1.94
C GLU A 64 -4.53 14.05 1.09
N THR A 65 -3.47 14.80 1.42
CA THR A 65 -2.18 14.71 0.72
C THR A 65 -1.60 13.29 0.78
N ALA A 66 -1.52 12.70 1.98
CA ALA A 66 -1.00 11.34 2.17
C ALA A 66 -1.86 10.31 1.42
N THR A 67 -3.19 10.44 1.48
CA THR A 67 -4.10 9.53 0.78
C THR A 67 -3.90 9.58 -0.73
N LYS A 68 -3.80 10.79 -1.32
CA LYS A 68 -3.55 10.96 -2.75
C LYS A 68 -2.23 10.30 -3.17
N LEU A 69 -1.16 10.53 -2.42
CA LEU A 69 0.15 9.94 -2.70
C LEU A 69 0.14 8.41 -2.57
N VAL A 70 -0.60 7.87 -1.59
CA VAL A 70 -0.80 6.43 -1.44
C VAL A 70 -1.59 5.84 -2.60
N GLU A 71 -2.64 6.51 -3.08
CA GLU A 71 -3.39 6.07 -4.25
C GLU A 71 -2.52 6.03 -5.51
N ASP A 72 -1.70 7.06 -5.73
CA ASP A 72 -0.78 7.12 -6.86
C ASP A 72 0.28 6.01 -6.79
N LEU A 73 0.81 5.74 -5.60
CA LEU A 73 1.72 4.62 -5.36
C LEU A 73 1.04 3.27 -5.66
N LEU A 74 -0.19 3.07 -5.22
CA LEU A 74 -0.95 1.85 -5.50
C LEU A 74 -1.17 1.66 -7.00
N ARG A 75 -1.53 2.73 -7.74
CA ARG A 75 -1.68 2.69 -9.20
C ARG A 75 -0.37 2.27 -9.87
N ALA A 76 0.76 2.87 -9.47
CA ALA A 76 2.07 2.51 -10.01
C ALA A 76 2.44 1.04 -9.74
N VAL A 77 2.21 0.54 -8.52
CA VAL A 77 2.48 -0.87 -8.18
C VAL A 77 1.55 -1.83 -8.94
N GLN A 78 0.29 -1.44 -9.19
CA GLN A 78 -0.60 -2.23 -10.04
C GLN A 78 -0.13 -2.28 -11.49
N GLU A 79 0.39 -1.19 -12.05
CA GLU A 79 0.98 -1.18 -13.39
C GLU A 79 2.23 -2.04 -13.48
N ASP A 80 3.11 -1.96 -12.48
CA ASP A 80 4.26 -2.85 -12.32
C ASP A 80 3.83 -4.32 -12.28
N TYR A 81 2.75 -4.63 -11.57
CA TYR A 81 2.23 -5.99 -11.50
C TYR A 81 1.67 -6.46 -12.85
N ARG A 82 0.91 -5.62 -13.55
CA ARG A 82 0.46 -5.94 -14.92
C ARG A 82 1.63 -6.19 -15.86
N ARG A 83 2.72 -5.41 -15.74
CA ARG A 83 3.96 -5.63 -16.50
C ARG A 83 4.63 -6.95 -16.12
N PHE A 84 4.69 -7.27 -14.83
CA PHE A 84 5.18 -8.56 -14.35
C PHE A 84 4.36 -9.71 -14.93
N CYS A 85 3.03 -9.65 -14.88
CA CYS A 85 2.16 -10.67 -15.45
C CYS A 85 2.46 -10.90 -16.94
N ARG A 86 2.54 -9.82 -17.73
CA ARG A 86 2.87 -9.91 -19.17
C ARG A 86 4.24 -10.54 -19.44
N ASN A 87 5.25 -10.21 -18.63
CA ASN A 87 6.61 -10.74 -18.79
C ASN A 87 6.75 -12.22 -18.34
N HIS A 88 5.74 -12.76 -17.67
CA HIS A 88 5.71 -14.12 -17.12
C HIS A 88 4.57 -14.95 -17.72
N ASP A 89 3.96 -14.50 -18.83
CA ASP A 89 2.84 -15.16 -19.51
C ASP A 89 1.63 -15.45 -18.58
N LEU A 90 1.43 -14.60 -17.58
CA LEU A 90 0.29 -14.66 -16.67
C LEU A 90 -0.82 -13.71 -17.14
N ALA A 91 -2.07 -14.12 -16.96
CA ALA A 91 -3.22 -13.25 -17.19
C ALA A 91 -3.17 -12.04 -16.23
N ALA A 92 -3.10 -10.83 -16.79
CA ALA A 92 -3.10 -9.61 -16.00
C ALA A 92 -4.50 -9.35 -15.43
N PRO A 93 -4.69 -9.31 -14.09
CA PRO A 93 -6.00 -9.09 -13.52
C PRO A 93 -6.44 -7.63 -13.65
N VAL A 94 -7.76 -7.43 -13.61
CA VAL A 94 -8.34 -6.10 -13.46
C VAL A 94 -8.20 -5.67 -12.00
N LEU A 95 -7.41 -4.64 -11.75
CA LEU A 95 -7.12 -4.10 -10.42
C LEU A 95 -7.60 -2.65 -10.35
N PHE A 96 -8.21 -2.30 -9.21
CA PHE A 96 -8.74 -0.97 -8.93
C PHE A 96 -8.26 -0.53 -7.55
N VAL A 97 -7.95 0.76 -7.40
CA VAL A 97 -7.72 1.35 -6.08
C VAL A 97 -9.09 1.74 -5.51
N ARG A 98 -9.37 1.30 -4.28
CA ARG A 98 -10.58 1.67 -3.54
C ARG A 98 -10.19 2.41 -2.27
N ARG A 99 -10.88 3.51 -2.00
CA ARG A 99 -10.75 4.27 -0.75
C ARG A 99 -11.94 3.93 0.14
N GLU A 100 -11.66 3.31 1.28
CA GLU A 100 -12.65 2.99 2.30
C GLU A 100 -12.40 3.88 3.51
N LYS A 101 -13.47 4.50 4.05
CA LYS A 101 -13.40 5.24 5.31
C LYS A 101 -13.69 4.22 6.42
N GLN A 102 -12.70 4.00 7.27
CA GLN A 102 -12.81 3.15 8.45
C GLN A 102 -13.31 3.94 9.65
#